data_AF-A0A7X2J2R6-F1
#
_entry.id   AF-A0A7X2J2R6-F1
#
_cell.length_a   1.000
_cell.length_b   1.000
_cell.length_c   1.000
_cell.angle_alpha   90.00
_cell.angle_beta   90.00
_cell.angle_gamma   90.00
#
_symmetry.space_group_name_H-M   'P 1'
#
loop_
_entity.id
_entity.type
_entity.pdbx_description
1 polymer ?
#
loop_
_entity_poly.entity_id
_entity_poly.type
_entity_poly.pdbx_seq_one_letter_code
_entity_poly.pdbx_strand_id
1 'polypeptide(L)' 'MDENQRQEIANFRYGLVAPLVTRKLEPGEQAQLLKEIATHSYEILFSTAKMVSVRTLERYMKGYKVW' A
#
# COMPACT_ATOMS: atom_id res chain seq x y z
N MET A 1 -19.14 -1.39 8.85
CA MET A 1 -18.46 -1.37 7.55
C MET A 1 -19.02 -2.53 6.77
N ASP A 2 -19.69 -2.26 5.67
CA ASP A 2 -20.29 -3.30 4.83
C ASP A 2 -19.21 -4.05 4.04
N GLU A 3 -19.55 -5.26 3.57
CA GLU A 3 -18.60 -6.14 2.86
C GLU A 3 -17.99 -5.45 1.64
N ASN A 4 -18.81 -4.72 0.88
CA ASN A 4 -18.36 -3.97 -0.30
C ASN A 4 -17.30 -2.92 0.05
N GLN A 5 -17.50 -2.17 1.14
CA GLN A 5 -16.52 -1.18 1.60
C GLN A 5 -15.21 -1.84 2.04
N ARG A 6 -15.28 -3.00 2.70
CA ARG A 6 -14.09 -3.76 3.08
C ARG A 6 -13.30 -4.21 1.86
N GLN A 7 -14.00 -4.71 0.83
CA GLN A 7 -13.39 -5.15 -0.42
C GLN A 7 -12.73 -3.99 -1.19
N GLU A 8 -13.39 -2.85 -1.31
CA GLU A 8 -12.83 -1.66 -1.98
C GLU A 8 -11.57 -1.15 -1.29
N ILE A 9 -11.58 -1.11 0.04
CA ILE A 9 -10.39 -0.75 0.82
C ILE A 9 -9.28 -1.78 0.65
N ALA A 10 -9.60 -3.07 0.63
CA ALA A 10 -8.60 -4.11 0.38
C ALA A 10 -7.97 -3.96 -1.01
N ASN A 11 -8.78 -3.72 -2.03
CA ASN A 11 -8.32 -3.50 -3.41
C ASN A 11 -7.43 -2.26 -3.51
N PHE A 12 -7.82 -1.14 -2.89
CA PHE A 12 -7.00 0.07 -2.83
C PHE A 12 -5.64 -0.21 -2.19
N ARG A 13 -5.62 -0.85 -1.01
CA ARG A 13 -4.38 -1.18 -0.31
C ARG A 13 -3.48 -2.10 -1.13
N TYR A 14 -4.06 -3.12 -1.75
CA TYR A 14 -3.32 -4.03 -2.61
C TYR A 14 -2.76 -3.31 -3.83
N GLY A 15 -3.51 -2.41 -4.47
CA GLY A 15 -3.02 -1.60 -5.59
C GLY A 15 -1.76 -0.80 -5.24
N LEU A 16 -1.66 -0.27 -4.01
CA LEU A 16 -0.47 0.44 -3.54
C LEU A 16 0.74 -0.49 -3.33
N VAL A 17 0.54 -1.67 -2.74
CA VAL A 17 1.64 -2.55 -2.35
C VAL A 17 1.94 -3.66 -3.34
N ALA A 18 1.11 -3.87 -4.37
CA ALA A 18 1.31 -4.92 -5.38
C ALA A 18 2.72 -4.85 -6.00
N PRO A 19 3.24 -3.69 -6.44
CA PRO A 19 4.61 -3.60 -6.95
C PRO A 19 5.70 -3.92 -5.92
N LEU A 20 5.39 -3.88 -4.62
CA LEU A 20 6.33 -4.16 -3.53
C LEU A 20 6.33 -5.64 -3.11
N VAL A 21 5.25 -6.37 -3.38
CA VAL A 21 5.07 -7.75 -2.88
C VAL A 21 5.09 -8.81 -3.98
N THR A 22 4.84 -8.44 -5.25
CA THR A 22 4.79 -9.41 -6.36
C THR A 22 6.16 -9.70 -6.98
N ARG A 23 7.15 -8.82 -6.79
CA ARG A 23 8.51 -8.96 -7.31
C ARG A 23 9.53 -9.11 -6.19
N LYS A 24 10.61 -9.85 -6.45
CA LYS A 24 11.79 -9.84 -5.59
C LYS A 24 12.53 -8.53 -5.79
N LEU A 25 12.51 -7.70 -4.76
CA LEU A 25 13.19 -6.41 -4.72
C LEU A 25 14.37 -6.50 -3.77
N GLU A 26 15.49 -5.90 -4.18
CA GLU A 26 16.57 -5.64 -3.25
C GLU A 26 16.11 -4.63 -2.19
N PRO A 27 16.63 -4.68 -0.95
CA PRO A 27 16.17 -3.80 0.12
C PRO A 27 16.22 -2.30 -0.23
N GLY A 28 17.23 -1.87 -1.00
CA GLY A 28 17.36 -0.49 -1.47
C GLY A 28 16.28 -0.09 -2.48
N GLU A 29 15.99 -0.97 -3.44
CA GLU A 29 14.94 -0.76 -4.45
C GLU A 29 13.55 -0.70 -3.79
N GLN A 30 13.31 -1.61 -2.83
CA GLN A 30 12.07 -1.60 -2.05
C GLN A 30 11.89 -0.30 -1.26
N ALA A 31 12.96 0.20 -0.63
CA ALA A 31 12.93 1.46 0.12
C ALA A 31 12.72 2.68 -0.78
N GLN A 32 13.31 2.69 -1.98
CA GLN A 32 13.11 3.76 -2.95
C GLN A 32 11.66 3.79 -3.45
N LEU A 33 11.10 2.63 -3.81
CA LEU A 33 9.73 2.54 -4.28
C LEU A 33 8.71 2.92 -3.20
N LEU A 34 8.97 2.53 -1.93
CA LEU A 34 8.14 2.97 -0.81
C LEU A 34 8.08 4.48 -0.67
N LYS A 35 9.24 5.16 -0.81
CA LYS A 35 9.31 6.62 -0.75
C LYS A 35 8.57 7.25 -1.93
N GLU A 36 8.73 6.69 -3.13
CA GLU A 36 8.05 7.15 -4.33
C GLU A 36 6.52 7.04 -4.18
N ILE A 37 5.99 5.88 -3.76
CA ILE A 37 4.55 5.72 -3.52
C ILE A 37 4.07 6.71 -2.46
N ALA A 38 4.85 6.96 -1.41
CA ALA A 38 4.47 7.87 -0.33
C ALA A 38 4.45 9.36 -0.73
N THR A 39 5.09 9.77 -1.84
CA THR A 39 5.05 11.16 -2.32
C THR A 39 3.82 11.46 -3.17
N HIS A 40 3.09 10.44 -3.61
CA HIS A 40 1.92 10.61 -4.45
C HIS A 40 0.66 10.95 -3.64
N SER A 41 -0.21 11.74 -4.25
CA SER A 41 -1.57 12.00 -3.76
C SER A 41 -2.54 11.00 -4.39
N TYR A 42 -3.41 10.42 -3.57
CA TYR A 42 -4.41 9.43 -3.90
C TYR A 42 -5.80 9.90 -3.51
N GLU A 43 -6.81 9.45 -4.26
CA GLU A 43 -8.18 9.47 -3.80
C GLU A 43 -8.43 8.23 -2.94
N ILE A 44 -8.30 8.40 -1.63
CA ILE A 44 -8.46 7.30 -0.68
C ILE A 44 -9.95 7.14 -0.37
N LEU A 45 -10.54 6.06 -0.88
CA LEU A 45 -11.93 5.72 -0.58
C LEU A 45 -12.14 5.64 0.93
N PHE A 46 -13.22 6.28 1.41
CA PHE A 46 -13.61 6.33 2.82
C PHE A 46 -12.60 7.01 3.77
N SER A 47 -11.71 7.85 3.23
CA SER A 47 -10.80 8.67 4.03
C SER A 47 -10.79 10.10 3.54
N THR A 48 -10.54 11.04 4.46
CA THR A 48 -10.23 12.44 4.12
C THR A 48 -8.74 12.63 3.80
N ALA A 49 -7.90 11.65 4.10
CA ALA A 49 -6.49 11.68 3.77
C ALA A 49 -6.28 11.50 2.26
N LYS A 50 -5.28 12.20 1.73
CA LYS A 50 -4.88 12.10 0.33
C LYS A 50 -3.51 11.45 0.13
N MET A 51 -2.78 11.15 1.21
CA MET A 51 -1.44 10.58 1.11
C MET A 51 -1.31 9.39 2.06
N VAL A 52 -0.43 8.47 1.70
CA VAL A 52 -0.13 7.28 2.49
C VAL A 52 1.33 7.32 2.91
N SER A 53 1.60 7.31 4.21
CA SER A 53 2.97 7.32 4.71
C SER A 53 3.70 6.01 4.45
N VAL A 54 5.03 6.06 4.33
CA VAL A 54 5.89 4.86 4.21
C VAL A 54 5.56 3.82 5.29
N ARG A 55 5.42 4.25 6.56
CA ARG A 55 5.05 3.38 7.68
C ARG A 55 3.69 2.68 7.49
N THR A 56 2.76 3.32 6.79
CA THR A 56 1.46 2.73 6.47
C THR A 56 1.58 1.70 5.35
N LEU A 57 2.38 1.97 4.33
CA LEU A 57 2.69 1.00 3.27
C LEU A 57 3.39 -0.24 3.85
N GLU A 58 4.36 -0.06 4.74
CA GLU A 58 5.01 -1.17 5.46
C GLU A 58 4.01 -2.02 6.24
N ARG A 59 3.03 -1.39 6.89
CA ARG A 59 1.96 -2.11 7.59
C ARG A 59 1.09 -2.90 6.62
N TYR A 60 0.76 -2.36 5.45
CA TYR A 60 0.00 -3.10 4.43
C TYR A 60 0.78 -4.30 3.92
N MET A 61 2.09 -4.17 3.68
CA MET A 61 2.95 -5.26 3.23
C MET A 61 3.02 -6.42 4.23
N LYS A 62 2.93 -6.17 5.54
CA LYS A 62 2.95 -7.24 6.57
C LYS A 62 1.85 -8.30 6.37
N GLY A 63 0.73 -7.94 5.75
CA GLY A 63 -0.34 -8.90 5.45
C GLY A 63 -0.05 -9.83 4.28
N TYR A 64 0.97 -9.54 3.47
CA TYR A 64 1.28 -10.26 2.22
C TYR A 64 2.64 -10.97 2.24
N LYS A 65 3.52 -10.64 3.19
CA LYS A 65 4.77 -11.40 3.37
C LYS A 65 4.45 -12.75 4.00
N VAL A 66 4.35 -13.77 3.16
CA VAL A 66 4.41 -15.18 3.57
C VAL A 66 5.88 -15.48 3.86
N TRP A 67 6.17 -16.05 5.03
CA TRP A 67 7.53 -16.43 5.46
C TRP A 67 8.14 -17.49 4.54
#